data_AF-A0A369WP44-F1
#
_entry.id   AF-A0A369WP44-F1
#
_cell.length_a   1.000
_cell.length_b   1.000
_cell.length_c   1.000
_cell.angle_alpha   90.00
_cell.angle_beta   90.00
_cell.angle_gamma   90.00
#
_symmetry.space_group_name_H-M   'P 1'
#
loop_
_entity.id
_entity.type
_entity.pdbx_description
1 polymer ?
#
loop_
_entity_poly.entity_id
_entity_poly.type
_entity_poly.pdbx_seq_one_letter_code
_entity_poly.pdbx_strand_id
1 'polypeptide(L)'
;MEPIIVFLLCGVFPMSAAIAASKLMKMPEEERPAWVREEAKLQRVVMLGNLFGLVLIAALWYGFTRLEWWIPVLCLVLTFPVIHLMVIERLFGLSKSFMFSGALSLASPVLLWLHW
;
A
#
# COMPACT_ATOMS: atom_id res chain seq x y z
N MET A 1 -17.72 10.45 -6.24
CA MET A 1 -17.66 9.57 -5.05
C MET A 1 -17.42 10.45 -3.84
N GLU A 2 -17.87 10.04 -2.66
CA GLU A 2 -17.58 10.79 -1.44
C GLU A 2 -16.06 10.80 -1.16
N PRO A 3 -15.49 11.91 -0.64
CA PRO A 3 -14.05 12.02 -0.40
C PRO A 3 -13.50 10.91 0.49
N ILE A 4 -14.31 10.43 1.46
CA ILE A 4 -13.93 9.33 2.33
C ILE A 4 -13.70 8.02 1.57
N ILE A 5 -14.52 7.72 0.55
CA ILE A 5 -14.38 6.51 -0.26
C ILE A 5 -13.11 6.58 -1.10
N VAL A 6 -12.85 7.73 -1.73
CA VAL A 6 -11.62 7.97 -2.50
C VAL A 6 -10.40 7.80 -1.59
N PHE A 7 -10.42 8.41 -0.41
CA PHE A 7 -9.35 8.32 0.57
C PHE A 7 -9.08 6.89 1.03
N LEU A 8 -10.13 6.14 1.39
CA LEU A 8 -9.97 4.77 1.88
C LEU A 8 -9.39 3.85 0.81
N LEU A 9 -9.88 3.93 -0.43
CA LEU A 9 -9.37 3.13 -1.54
C LEU A 9 -7.93 3.52 -1.89
N CYS A 10 -7.65 4.81 -2.05
CA CYS A 10 -6.34 5.31 -2.40
C CYS A 10 -5.32 5.24 -1.26
N GLY A 11 -5.74 5.02 -0.02
CA GLY A 11 -4.85 4.89 1.15
C GLY A 11 -4.55 3.44 1.52
N VAL A 12 -5.55 2.54 1.46
CA VAL A 12 -5.38 1.17 1.94
C VAL A 12 -4.43 0.34 1.09
N PHE A 13 -4.53 0.45 -0.25
CA PHE A 13 -3.72 -0.37 -1.15
C PHE A 13 -2.25 0.04 -1.19
N PRO A 14 -1.89 1.34 -1.25
CA PRO A 14 -0.48 1.73 -1.14
C PRO A 14 0.14 1.35 0.20
N MET A 15 -0.58 1.51 1.32
CA MET A 15 -0.10 1.08 2.64
C MET A 15 0.13 -0.43 2.67
N SER A 16 -0.84 -1.22 2.20
CA SER A 16 -0.74 -2.67 2.11
C SER A 16 0.45 -3.11 1.24
N ALA A 17 0.65 -2.47 0.09
CA ALA A 17 1.75 -2.77 -0.82
C ALA A 17 3.11 -2.39 -0.21
N ALA A 18 3.21 -1.25 0.46
CA ALA A 18 4.43 -0.82 1.15
C ALA A 18 4.79 -1.75 2.33
N ILE A 19 3.81 -2.17 3.14
CA ILE A 19 4.04 -3.16 4.21
C ILE A 19 4.50 -4.49 3.61
N ALA A 20 3.84 -4.97 2.55
CA ALA A 20 4.21 -6.22 1.90
C ALA A 20 5.64 -6.17 1.31
N ALA A 21 6.02 -5.04 0.69
CA ALA A 21 7.38 -4.82 0.20
C ALA A 21 8.41 -4.86 1.34
N SER A 22 8.12 -4.19 2.46
CA SER A 22 9.01 -4.22 3.63
C SER A 22 9.14 -5.62 4.22
N LYS A 23 8.08 -6.43 4.22
CA LYS A 23 8.13 -7.82 4.70
C LYS A 23 8.97 -8.69 3.76
N LEU A 24 8.78 -8.58 2.45
CA LEU A 24 9.59 -9.29 1.45
C LEU A 24 11.08 -8.94 1.56
N MET A 25 11.41 -7.67 1.81
CA MET A 25 12.79 -7.23 2.01
C MET A 25 13.45 -7.86 3.24
N LYS A 26 12.68 -8.04 4.32
CA LYS A 26 13.17 -8.57 5.60
C LYS A 26 13.21 -10.10 5.64
N MET A 27 12.75 -10.80 4.59
CA MET A 27 12.78 -12.26 4.55
C MET A 27 14.19 -12.82 4.32
N PRO A 28 14.54 -13.93 5.01
CA PRO A 28 15.73 -14.72 4.69
C PRO A 28 15.69 -15.22 3.24
N GLU A 29 16.85 -15.33 2.59
CA GLU A 29 16.94 -15.72 1.17
C GLU A 29 16.26 -17.05 0.84
N GLU A 30 16.33 -18.00 1.76
CA GLU A 30 15.75 -19.34 1.64
C GLU A 30 14.21 -19.30 1.55
N GLU A 31 13.60 -18.41 2.32
CA GLU A 31 12.14 -18.22 2.41
C GLU A 31 11.59 -17.25 1.35
N ARG A 32 12.48 -16.55 0.63
CA ARG A 32 12.04 -15.62 -0.43
C ARG A 32 11.33 -16.39 -1.54
N PRO A 33 10.19 -15.86 -2.03
CA PRO A 33 9.50 -16.45 -3.16
C PRO A 33 10.39 -16.39 -4.41
N ALA A 34 10.28 -17.39 -5.29
CA ALA A 34 11.19 -17.58 -6.43
C ALA A 34 11.33 -16.34 -7.34
N TRP A 35 10.31 -15.50 -7.42
CA TRP A 35 10.32 -14.28 -8.22
C TRP A 35 11.08 -13.09 -7.58
N VAL A 36 11.54 -13.18 -6.32
CA VAL A 36 12.32 -12.13 -5.61
C VAL A 36 13.64 -12.67 -5.04
N ARG A 37 14.03 -13.91 -5.34
CA ARG A 37 15.28 -14.48 -4.82
C ARG A 37 16.52 -13.74 -5.32
N GLU A 38 16.51 -13.29 -6.57
CA GLU A 38 17.60 -12.50 -7.14
C GLU A 38 17.66 -11.09 -6.54
N GLU A 39 18.86 -10.63 -6.18
CA GLU A 39 19.08 -9.30 -5.59
C GLU A 39 18.52 -8.16 -6.46
N ALA A 40 18.69 -8.23 -7.79
CA ALA A 40 18.16 -7.24 -8.71
C ALA A 40 16.63 -7.13 -8.65
N LYS A 41 15.93 -8.24 -8.39
CA LYS A 41 14.47 -8.26 -8.24
C LYS A 41 14.05 -7.75 -6.86
N LEU A 42 14.82 -8.06 -5.82
CA LEU A 42 14.62 -7.49 -4.48
C LEU A 42 14.76 -5.97 -4.47
N GLN A 43 15.78 -5.42 -5.14
CA GLN A 43 15.96 -3.98 -5.29
C GLN A 43 14.75 -3.32 -5.97
N ARG A 44 14.18 -3.96 -7.01
CA ARG A 44 12.93 -3.47 -7.64
C ARG A 44 11.75 -3.45 -6.66
N VAL A 45 11.62 -4.46 -5.80
CA VAL A 45 10.57 -4.50 -4.77
C VAL A 45 10.73 -3.34 -3.79
N VAL A 46 11.96 -3.01 -3.38
CA VAL A 46 12.25 -1.86 -2.51
C VAL A 46 11.88 -0.53 -3.20
N MET A 47 12.27 -0.35 -4.47
CA MET A 47 11.91 0.85 -5.23
C MET A 47 10.39 1.01 -5.36
N LEU A 48 9.67 -0.08 -5.65
CA LEU A 48 8.21 -0.10 -5.69
C LEU A 48 7.60 0.20 -4.33
N GLY A 49 8.14 -0.36 -3.24
CA GLY A 49 7.71 -0.04 -1.88
C GLY A 49 7.78 1.46 -1.57
N ASN A 50 8.88 2.11 -1.95
CA ASN A 50 9.03 3.56 -1.80
C ASN A 50 8.04 4.34 -2.67
N LEU A 51 7.81 3.89 -3.90
CA LEU A 51 6.80 4.49 -4.79
C LEU A 51 5.40 4.41 -4.16
N PHE A 52 5.02 3.26 -3.59
CA PHE A 52 3.74 3.10 -2.89
C PHE A 52 3.66 3.99 -1.64
N GLY A 53 4.78 4.17 -0.93
CA GLY A 53 4.88 5.16 0.14
C GLY A 53 4.56 6.59 -0.34
N LEU A 54 5.07 7.00 -1.51
CA LEU A 54 4.75 8.30 -2.10
C LEU A 54 3.27 8.43 -2.47
N VAL A 55 2.67 7.39 -3.05
CA VAL A 55 1.23 7.37 -3.35
C VAL A 55 0.41 7.47 -2.07
N LEU A 56 0.81 6.78 -1.00
CA LEU A 56 0.15 6.88 0.30
C LEU A 56 0.21 8.31 0.85
N ILE A 57 1.35 8.99 0.73
CA ILE A 57 1.49 10.40 1.15
C ILE A 57 0.51 11.29 0.37
N ALA A 58 0.38 11.10 -0.94
CA ALA A 58 -0.59 11.83 -1.75
C ALA A 58 -2.04 11.57 -1.30
N ALA A 59 -2.39 10.32 -0.99
CA ALA A 59 -3.70 9.96 -0.46
C ALA A 59 -3.95 10.58 0.93
N LEU A 60 -2.95 10.60 1.81
CA LEU A 60 -3.04 11.25 3.12
C LEU A 60 -3.25 12.75 2.97
N TRP A 61 -2.52 13.42 2.08
CA TRP A 61 -2.70 14.84 1.79
C TRP A 61 -4.12 15.14 1.30
N TYR A 62 -4.64 14.32 0.38
CA TYR A 62 -6.04 14.40 -0.05
C TYR A 62 -7.00 14.23 1.14
N GLY A 63 -6.75 13.25 2.01
CA GLY A 63 -7.53 13.03 3.22
C GLY A 63 -7.53 14.25 4.15
N PHE A 64 -6.36 14.82 4.45
CA PHE A 64 -6.23 15.99 5.33
C PHE A 64 -6.90 17.26 4.79
N THR A 65 -7.02 17.40 3.47
CA THR A 65 -7.63 18.57 2.84
C THR A 65 -9.15 18.44 2.68
N ARG A 66 -9.69 17.22 2.70
CA ARG A 66 -11.11 16.93 2.41
C ARG A 66 -11.88 16.30 3.57
N LEU A 67 -11.21 15.81 4.60
CA LEU A 67 -11.77 15.13 5.78
C LEU A 67 -11.26 15.77 7.07
N GLU A 68 -11.91 15.46 8.18
CA GLU A 68 -11.41 15.80 9.50
C GLU A 68 -10.03 15.16 9.75
N TRP A 69 -9.09 15.94 10.28
CA TRP A 69 -7.67 15.55 10.41
C TRP A 69 -7.44 14.25 11.19
N TRP A 70 -8.33 13.91 12.12
CA TRP A 70 -8.23 12.68 12.91
C TRP A 70 -8.53 11.44 12.07
N ILE A 71 -9.30 11.54 10.98
CA ILE A 71 -9.66 10.41 10.12
C ILE A 71 -8.43 9.85 9.39
N PRO A 72 -7.65 10.64 8.62
CA PRO A 72 -6.45 10.13 7.97
C PRO A 72 -5.42 9.54 8.94
N VAL A 73 -5.28 10.16 10.12
CA VAL A 73 -4.37 9.69 11.17
C VAL A 73 -4.78 8.31 11.70
N LEU A 74 -6.05 8.14 12.08
CA LEU A 74 -6.54 6.84 12.55
C LEU A 74 -6.44 5.77 11.45
N CYS A 75 -6.72 6.13 10.20
CA CYS A 75 -6.60 5.19 9.10
C CYS A 75 -5.14 4.77 8.85
N LEU A 76 -4.19 5.70 8.90
CA LEU A 76 -2.78 5.41 8.71
C LEU A 76 -2.23 4.48 9.81
N VAL A 77 -2.58 4.75 11.06
CA VAL A 77 -1.99 4.05 12.22
C VAL A 77 -2.72 2.74 12.53
N LEU A 78 -4.05 2.71 12.39
CA LEU A 78 -4.87 1.58 12.82
C LEU A 78 -5.54 0.89 11.65
N THR A 79 -6.39 1.59 10.90
CA THR A 79 -7.32 0.93 9.97
C THR A 79 -6.59 0.25 8.82
N PHE A 80 -5.68 0.93 8.11
CA PHE A 80 -4.99 0.36 6.96
C PHE A 80 -4.05 -0.79 7.34
N PRO A 81 -3.22 -0.70 8.39
CA PRO A 81 -2.42 -1.84 8.85
C PRO A 81 -3.28 -3.04 9.27
N VAL A 82 -4.37 -2.80 10.00
CA VAL A 82 -5.28 -3.88 10.41
C VAL A 82 -5.93 -4.54 9.21
N ILE A 83 -6.41 -3.77 8.22
CA ILE A 83 -6.98 -4.32 6.98
C ILE A 83 -5.92 -5.14 6.22
N HIS A 84 -4.69 -4.64 6.12
CA HIS A 84 -3.61 -5.37 5.47
C HIS A 84 -3.38 -6.73 6.14
N LEU A 85 -3.17 -6.75 7.47
CA LEU A 85 -2.82 -7.96 8.22
C LEU A 85 -3.99 -8.96 8.31
N MET A 86 -5.20 -8.48 8.60
CA MET A 86 -6.35 -9.34 8.88
C MET A 86 -7.10 -9.79 7.62
N VAL A 87 -7.10 -8.96 6.57
CA VAL A 87 -7.89 -9.20 5.37
C VAL A 87 -6.98 -9.53 4.19
N ILE A 88 -6.15 -8.58 3.74
CA ILE A 88 -5.43 -8.72 2.47
C ILE A 88 -4.41 -9.85 2.55
N GLU A 89 -3.54 -9.83 3.56
CA GLU A 89 -2.49 -10.83 3.73
C GLU A 89 -3.05 -12.22 4.01
N ARG A 90 -4.17 -12.30 4.74
CA ARG A 90 -4.84 -13.58 5.03
C ARG A 90 -5.50 -14.19 3.80
N LEU A 91 -6.05 -13.37 2.90
CA LEU A 91 -6.71 -13.83 1.68
C LEU A 91 -5.72 -14.21 0.58
N PHE A 92 -4.66 -13.42 0.40
CA PHE A 92 -3.76 -13.54 -0.74
C PHE A 92 -2.39 -14.15 -0.39
N GLY A 93 -1.97 -14.07 0.88
CA GLY A 93 -0.58 -14.33 1.27
C GLY A 93 0.35 -13.20 0.82
N LEU A 94 1.59 -13.19 1.29
CA LEU A 94 2.47 -12.02 1.14
C LEU A 94 2.75 -11.61 -0.31
N SER A 95 3.16 -12.56 -1.16
CA SER A 95 3.54 -12.27 -2.55
C SER A 95 2.38 -11.73 -3.37
N LYS A 96 1.21 -12.37 -3.29
CA LYS A 96 0.03 -11.94 -4.04
C LYS A 96 -0.54 -10.64 -3.47
N SER A 97 -0.43 -10.42 -2.16
CA SER A 97 -0.82 -9.15 -1.53
C SER A 97 -0.01 -7.98 -2.07
N PHE A 98 1.31 -8.14 -2.23
CA PHE A 98 2.17 -7.13 -2.85
C PHE A 98 1.75 -6.84 -4.29
N MET A 99 1.54 -7.87 -5.11
CA MET A 99 1.14 -7.70 -6.52
C MET A 99 -0.24 -7.04 -6.66
N PHE A 100 -1.23 -7.53 -5.93
CA PHE A 100 -2.61 -7.03 -5.98
C PHE A 100 -2.71 -5.60 -5.45
N SER A 101 -2.18 -5.36 -4.25
CA SER A 101 -2.20 -4.03 -3.63
C SER A 101 -1.31 -3.05 -4.41
N GLY A 102 -0.19 -3.52 -4.96
CA GLY A 102 0.70 -2.72 -5.79
C GLY A 102 0.02 -2.25 -7.08
N ALA A 103 -0.69 -3.14 -7.78
CA ALA A 103 -1.43 -2.78 -8.99
C ALA A 103 -2.52 -1.72 -8.69
N LEU A 104 -3.28 -1.91 -7.60
CA LEU A 104 -4.30 -0.93 -7.17
C LEU A 104 -3.68 0.37 -6.67
N SER A 105 -2.51 0.30 -6.04
CA SER A 105 -1.73 1.48 -5.66
C SER A 105 -1.30 2.30 -6.87
N LEU A 106 -0.96 1.68 -8.01
CA LEU A 106 -0.60 2.41 -9.23
C LEU A 106 -1.81 3.07 -9.90
N ALA A 107 -3.02 2.53 -9.70
CA ALA A 107 -4.26 3.17 -10.16
C ALA A 107 -4.71 4.34 -9.26
N SER A 108 -4.25 4.37 -8.01
CA SER A 108 -4.66 5.36 -7.01
C SER A 108 -4.32 6.82 -7.39
N PRO A 109 -3.14 7.16 -7.94
CA PRO A 109 -2.84 8.53 -8.39
C PRO A 109 -3.81 9.06 -9.44
N VAL A 110 -4.24 8.21 -10.38
CA VAL A 110 -5.22 8.60 -11.41
C VAL A 110 -6.57 8.90 -10.76
N LEU A 111 -7.00 8.04 -9.82
CA LEU A 111 -8.25 8.24 -9.11
C LEU A 111 -8.23 9.49 -8.21
N LEU A 112 -7.10 9.73 -7.52
CA LEU A 112 -6.87 10.95 -6.75
C LEU A 112 -6.94 12.18 -7.66
N TRP A 113 -6.27 12.17 -8.80
CA TRP A 113 -6.27 13.30 -9.75
C TRP A 113 -7.67 13.65 -10.26
N LEU A 114 -8.50 12.64 -10.56
CA LEU A 114 -9.87 12.85 -11.06
C LEU A 114 -10.83 13.42 -9.99
N HIS A 115 -10.53 13.21 -8.71
CA HIS A 115 -11.37 13.60 -7.58
C HIS A 115 -10.73 14.65 -6.67
N TRP A 116 -9.59 15.21 -7.10
CA TRP A 116 -8.81 16.18 -6.35
C TRP A 116 -9.55 17.50 -6.18
#